data_AF-A0A0C2WD87-F1
#
_entry.id   AF-A0A0C2WD87-F1
#
_cell.length_a   1.000
_cell.length_b   1.000
_cell.length_c   1.000
_cell.angle_alpha   90.00
_cell.angle_beta   90.00
_cell.angle_gamma   90.00
#
_symmetry.space_group_name_H-M   'P 1'
#
loop_
_entity.id
_entity.type
_entity.pdbx_description
1 polymer ?
#
loop_
_entity_poly.entity_id
_entity_poly.type
_entity_poly.pdbx_seq_one_letter_code
_entity_poly.pdbx_strand_id
1 'polypeptide(L)'
;LESIRSERQALERFVTTLEDQRTTLHLDIQRFAGLLHPIRRCPSDILGIVFQWLVFVENANWCKTPIKVSHVCRRWRAIANDTPNLW
;
A
#
# COMPACT_ATOMS: atom_id res chain seq x y z
N LEU A 1 30.51 -22.69 -34.77
CA LEU A 1 29.80 -23.18 -33.56
C LEU A 1 30.09 -22.34 -32.33
N GLU A 2 31.35 -22.00 -32.03
CA GLU A 2 31.69 -21.13 -30.88
C GLU A 2 31.12 -19.71 -31.00
N SER A 3 31.17 -19.09 -32.18
CA SER A 3 30.57 -17.76 -32.42
C SER A 3 29.06 -17.70 -32.12
N ILE A 4 28.32 -18.77 -32.42
CA ILE A 4 26.87 -18.83 -32.16
C ILE A 4 26.61 -18.98 -30.66
N ARG A 5 27.48 -19.70 -29.95
CA ARG A 5 27.38 -19.86 -28.49
C ARG A 5 27.68 -18.56 -27.76
N SER A 6 28.70 -17.81 -28.19
CA SER A 6 29.03 -16.51 -27.59
C SER A 6 27.93 -15.48 -27.83
N GLU A 7 27.33 -15.47 -29.02
CA GLU A 7 26.20 -14.59 -29.35
C GLU A 7 24.96 -14.94 -28.54
N ARG A 8 24.64 -16.23 -28.39
CA ARG A 8 23.53 -16.69 -27.51
C ARG A 8 23.77 -16.27 -26.06
N GLN A 9 24.99 -16.42 -25.55
CA GLN A 9 25.33 -16.03 -24.19
C GLN A 9 25.24 -14.52 -23.98
N ALA A 10 25.62 -13.73 -24.97
CA ALA A 10 25.47 -12.27 -24.91
C ALA A 10 23.99 -11.87 -24.85
N LEU A 11 23.14 -12.51 -25.65
CA LEU A 11 21.70 -12.25 -25.64
C LEU A 11 21.05 -12.69 -24.32
N GLU A 12 21.42 -13.85 -23.78
CA GLU A 12 20.95 -14.33 -22.47
C GLU A 12 21.27 -13.30 -21.37
N ARG A 13 22.50 -12.77 -21.33
CA ARG A 13 22.90 -11.71 -20.37
C ARG A 13 22.12 -10.41 -20.55
N PHE A 14 21.79 -10.08 -21.79
CA PHE A 14 20.99 -8.89 -22.07
C PHE A 14 19.55 -9.06 -21.56
N VAL A 15 18.95 -10.23 -21.76
CA VAL A 15 17.63 -10.57 -21.21
C VAL A 15 17.63 -10.49 -19.69
N THR A 16 18.61 -11.10 -19.01
CA THR A 16 18.67 -11.04 -17.54
C THR A 16 18.80 -9.60 -17.03
N THR A 17 19.58 -8.77 -17.72
CA THR A 17 19.73 -7.35 -17.35
C THR A 17 18.41 -6.59 -17.48
N LEU A 18 17.63 -6.85 -18.54
CA LEU A 18 16.32 -6.23 -18.74
C LEU A 18 15.29 -6.72 -17.72
N GLU A 19 15.34 -7.99 -17.33
CA GLU A 19 14.47 -8.56 -16.29
C GLU A 19 14.76 -7.95 -14.92
N ASP A 20 16.03 -7.76 -14.58
CA ASP A 20 16.44 -7.08 -13.35
C ASP A 20 15.94 -5.62 -13.35
N GLN A 21 16.17 -4.89 -14.44
CA GLN A 21 15.69 -3.51 -14.60
C GLN A 21 14.16 -3.42 -14.49
N ARG A 22 13.42 -4.33 -15.12
CA ARG A 22 11.96 -4.41 -15.02
C ARG A 22 11.55 -4.62 -13.57
N THR A 23 12.22 -5.53 -12.86
CA THR A 23 11.92 -5.86 -11.47
C THR A 23 12.13 -4.64 -10.57
N THR A 24 13.25 -3.93 -10.72
CA THR A 24 13.51 -2.68 -10.00
C THR A 24 12.42 -1.64 -10.25
N LEU A 25 12.09 -1.37 -11.52
CA LEU A 25 11.04 -0.41 -11.88
C LEU A 25 9.68 -0.81 -11.31
N HIS A 26 9.37 -2.12 -11.29
CA HIS A 26 8.11 -2.59 -10.73
C HIS A 26 8.03 -2.35 -9.21
N LEU A 27 9.12 -2.56 -8.48
CA LEU A 27 9.19 -2.26 -7.06
C LEU A 27 9.01 -0.77 -6.79
N ASP A 28 9.62 0.09 -7.60
CA ASP A 28 9.46 1.54 -7.50
C ASP A 28 8.01 1.97 -7.78
N ILE A 29 7.36 1.42 -8.81
CA ILE A 29 5.94 1.66 -9.10
C ILE A 29 5.07 1.29 -7.89
N GLN A 30 5.29 0.12 -7.28
CA GLN A 30 4.52 -0.31 -6.10
C GLN A 30 4.74 0.64 -4.91
N ARG A 31 5.98 1.09 -4.71
CA ARG A 31 6.30 2.07 -3.67
C ARG A 31 5.56 3.40 -3.89
N PHE A 32 5.53 3.90 -5.12
CA PHE A 32 4.82 5.14 -5.48
C PHE A 32 3.29 4.97 -5.45
N ALA A 33 2.77 3.80 -5.83
CA ALA A 33 1.35 3.49 -5.73
C ALA A 33 0.85 3.63 -4.28
N GLY A 34 1.67 3.25 -3.30
CA GLY A 34 1.39 3.52 -1.89
C GLY A 34 1.22 5.01 -1.58
N LEU A 35 2.07 5.89 -2.13
CA LEU A 35 1.96 7.36 -1.94
C LEU A 35 0.69 7.93 -2.59
N LEU A 36 0.30 7.40 -3.74
CA LEU A 36 -0.90 7.80 -4.47
C LEU A 36 -2.16 7.07 -4.00
N HIS A 37 -2.06 6.24 -2.96
CA HIS A 37 -3.15 5.41 -2.49
C HIS A 37 -4.38 6.28 -2.11
N PRO A 38 -5.60 5.95 -2.58
CA PRO A 38 -6.79 6.80 -2.40
C PRO A 38 -7.04 7.19 -0.93
N ILE A 39 -6.80 6.27 0.00
CA ILE A 39 -6.97 6.51 1.45
C ILE A 39 -6.07 7.67 1.97
N ARG A 40 -4.87 7.88 1.41
CA ARG A 40 -4.01 9.00 1.80
C ARG A 40 -4.54 10.34 1.31
N ARG A 41 -5.25 10.35 0.19
CA ARG A 41 -5.86 11.55 -0.42
C ARG A 41 -7.29 11.81 0.06
N CYS A 42 -7.93 10.81 0.65
CA CYS A 42 -9.26 10.93 1.25
C CYS A 42 -9.26 12.08 2.27
N PRO A 43 -10.31 12.89 2.39
CA PRO A 43 -10.49 13.83 3.50
C PRO A 43 -10.64 13.13 4.86
N SER A 44 -10.38 13.83 5.96
CA SER A 44 -10.41 13.25 7.31
C SER A 44 -11.82 12.92 7.80
N ASP A 45 -12.80 13.75 7.47
CA ASP A 45 -14.23 13.55 7.70
C ASP A 45 -14.75 12.31 6.98
N ILE A 46 -14.38 12.11 5.71
CA ILE A 46 -14.76 10.91 4.95
C ILE A 46 -14.13 9.65 5.55
N LEU A 47 -12.87 9.70 5.97
CA LEU A 47 -12.26 8.57 6.70
C LEU A 47 -12.95 8.28 8.04
N GLY A 48 -13.36 9.32 8.77
CA GLY A 48 -14.13 9.16 10.00
C GLY A 48 -15.46 8.44 9.78
N ILE A 49 -16.16 8.75 8.69
CA ILE A 49 -17.38 8.04 8.27
C ILE A 49 -17.06 6.57 8.00
N VAL A 50 -16.02 6.27 7.22
CA VAL A 50 -15.61 4.89 6.91
C VAL A 50 -15.27 4.10 8.18
N PHE A 51 -14.58 4.70 9.15
CA PHE A 51 -14.28 4.05 10.42
C PHE A 51 -15.53 3.74 11.24
N GLN A 52 -16.55 4.61 11.22
CA GLN A 52 -17.83 4.36 11.90
C GLN A 52 -18.59 3.22 11.23
N TRP A 53 -18.57 3.15 9.89
CA TRP A 53 -19.15 2.02 9.16
C TRP A 53 -18.49 0.68 9.49
N LEU A 54 -17.17 0.66 9.73
CA LEU A 54 -16.46 -0.56 10.17
C LEU A 54 -17.01 -1.09 11.50
N VAL A 55 -17.32 -0.22 12.46
CA VAL A 55 -17.95 -0.62 13.73
C VAL A 55 -19.34 -1.22 13.49
N PHE A 56 -20.13 -0.57 12.62
CA PHE A 56 -21.51 -0.98 12.33
C PHE A 56 -21.61 -2.31 11.55
N VAL A 57 -20.78 -2.49 10.52
CA VAL A 57 -20.89 -3.62 9.57
C VAL A 57 -20.23 -4.88 10.12
N GLU A 58 -19.05 -4.77 10.73
CA GLU A 58 -18.30 -5.96 11.15
C GLU A 58 -18.81 -6.56 12.46
N ASN A 59 -19.80 -5.95 13.14
CA ASN A 59 -20.04 -6.14 14.58
C ASN A 59 -18.71 -6.12 15.36
N ALA A 60 -17.72 -5.39 14.84
CA ALA A 60 -16.40 -5.35 15.43
C ALA A 60 -16.57 -4.79 16.83
N ASN A 61 -15.95 -5.41 17.83
CA ASN A 61 -15.95 -4.88 19.19
C ASN A 61 -15.61 -3.40 19.11
N TRP A 62 -16.60 -2.55 19.34
CA TRP A 62 -16.53 -1.09 19.32
C TRP A 62 -15.26 -0.59 20.00
N CYS A 63 -14.91 -1.14 21.16
CA CYS A 63 -13.67 -0.81 21.88
C CYS A 63 -12.35 -1.09 21.12
N LYS A 64 -12.33 -2.01 20.16
CA LYS A 64 -11.12 -2.42 19.43
C LYS A 64 -10.91 -1.64 18.14
N THR A 65 -11.97 -1.11 17.52
CA THR A 65 -11.87 -0.42 16.23
C THR A 65 -11.06 0.89 16.34
N PRO A 66 -11.34 1.82 17.28
CA PRO A 66 -10.54 3.02 17.49
C PRO A 66 -9.07 2.71 17.73
N ILE A 67 -8.80 1.67 18.52
CA ILE A 67 -7.44 1.23 18.85
C ILE A 67 -6.74 0.79 17.57
N LYS A 68 -7.35 -0.14 16.81
CA LYS A 68 -6.79 -0.65 15.54
C LYS A 68 -6.48 0.49 14.55
N VAL A 69 -7.42 1.40 14.32
CA VAL A 69 -7.19 2.51 13.37
C VAL A 69 -6.13 3.50 13.88
N SER A 70 -6.06 3.73 15.20
CA SER A 70 -5.07 4.62 15.83
C SER A 70 -3.62 4.12 15.73
N HIS A 71 -3.42 2.82 15.50
CA HIS A 71 -2.09 2.24 15.30
C HIS A 71 -1.54 2.42 13.88
N VAL A 72 -2.38 2.77 12.89
CA VAL A 72 -1.96 2.85 11.49
C VAL A 72 -1.01 4.02 11.22
N CYS A 73 -1.40 5.24 11.62
CA CYS A 73 -0.55 6.43 11.50
C CYS A 73 -1.05 7.59 12.38
N ARG A 74 -0.25 8.66 12.49
CA ARG A 74 -0.61 9.87 13.27
C ARG A 74 -1.95 10.47 12.84
N ARG A 75 -2.23 10.50 11.54
CA ARG A 75 -3.47 11.09 11.01
C ARG A 75 -4.70 10.25 11.38
N TRP A 76 -4.62 8.93 11.27
CA TRP A 76 -5.73 8.06 11.64
C TRP A 76 -6.02 8.10 13.14
N ARG A 77 -4.97 8.23 13.95
CA ARG A 77 -5.10 8.47 15.39
C ARG A 77 -5.82 9.78 15.72
N ALA A 78 -5.50 10.86 15.02
CA ALA A 78 -6.20 12.13 15.19
C ALA A 78 -7.69 11.97 14.88
N ILE A 79 -8.02 11.37 13.73
CA ILE A 79 -9.42 11.09 13.34
C ILE A 79 -10.13 10.23 14.39
N ALA A 80 -9.47 9.20 14.92
CA ALA A 80 -10.05 8.34 15.95
C ALA A 80 -10.34 9.07 17.26
N ASN A 81 -9.50 10.02 17.65
CA ASN A 81 -9.71 10.86 18.83
C ASN A 81 -10.80 11.92 18.60
N ASP A 82 -10.85 12.49 17.39
CA ASP A 82 -11.80 13.54 17.01
C ASP A 82 -13.20 12.99 16.67
N THR A 83 -13.38 11.66 16.64
CA THR A 83 -14.64 10.98 16.33
C THR A 83 -15.12 10.16 17.54
N PRO A 84 -15.81 10.77 18.53
CA PRO A 84 -16.24 10.10 19.76
C PRO A 84 -17.11 8.85 19.53
N ASN A 85 -17.92 8.84 18.47
CA ASN A 85 -18.80 7.71 18.12
C ASN A 85 -18.06 6.41 17.75
N LEU A 86 -16.73 6.44 17.59
CA LEU A 86 -15.95 5.23 17.37
C LEU A 86 -15.70 4.45 18.67
N TRP A 87 -15.70 5.14 19.82
CA TRP A 87 -15.33 4.59 21.12
C TRP A 87 -16.47 3.93 21.84
#